data_AF-A0A9P8T615-F1
#
_entry.id   AF-A0A9P8T615-F1
#
_cell.length_a   1.000
_cell.length_b   1.000
_cell.length_c   1.000
_cell.angle_alpha   90.00
_cell.angle_beta   90.00
_cell.angle_gamma   90.00
#
_symmetry.space_group_name_H-M   'P 1'
#
loop_
_entity.id
_entity.type
_entity.pdbx_description
1 polymer ?
#
loop_
_entity_poly.entity_id
_entity_poly.type
_entity_poly.pdbx_seq_one_letter_code
_entity_poly.pdbx_strand_id
1 'polypeptide(L)'
;MDINLNNKFINSLNEIQSLLISNQLNNEEINSKIINLQSEIETNKHNLPSYQLQQISNKISYLLTKIDNESNNQKQSKFKFKSLKSGKQFPKKIDNDIDLKQQDNNNIIINPTISNKFNEFIQNEQFDLNPILQNINQSIIIINNVNSLQIFDIKDSIIIINENKSSNFIKNVKNSIIFINNQLNSNQTRIHNCLNLKIKSLNSNLQNNIIIENCKNLIISSNILKIDDFNSPLGKSENFKNLKFSTKFDEIYKICNSNPTIILNNLKDYIDIE
;
A
#
# COMPACT_ATOMS: atom_id res chain seq x y z
N MET A 1 28.04 1.10 -10.30
CA MET A 1 27.01 0.14 -9.86
C MET A 1 27.25 -1.14 -10.64
N ASP A 2 27.77 -2.18 -10.00
CA ASP A 2 28.22 -3.39 -10.69
C ASP A 2 27.06 -4.34 -10.99
N ILE A 3 26.41 -4.14 -12.13
CA ILE A 3 25.35 -5.01 -12.68
C ILE A 3 25.81 -6.48 -12.73
N ASN A 4 27.11 -6.72 -12.91
CA ASN A 4 27.70 -8.05 -12.94
C ASN A 4 27.62 -8.80 -11.60
N LEU A 5 27.64 -8.09 -10.47
CA LEU A 5 27.67 -8.71 -9.15
C LEU A 5 26.28 -9.24 -8.75
N ASN A 6 25.23 -8.47 -9.03
CA ASN A 6 23.85 -8.93 -8.82
C ASN A 6 23.50 -10.13 -9.71
N ASN A 7 23.90 -10.09 -10.99
CA ASN A 7 23.70 -11.22 -11.90
C ASN A 7 24.44 -12.48 -11.43
N LYS A 8 25.64 -12.33 -10.85
CA LYS A 8 26.37 -13.44 -10.21
C LYS A 8 25.55 -14.07 -9.09
N PHE A 9 25.03 -13.29 -8.14
CA PHE A 9 24.25 -13.82 -7.02
C PHE A 9 22.93 -14.46 -7.46
N ILE A 10 22.22 -13.85 -8.40
CA ILE A 10 20.98 -14.41 -8.95
C ILE A 10 21.25 -15.75 -9.66
N ASN A 11 22.34 -15.84 -10.43
CA ASN A 11 22.73 -17.06 -11.12
C ASN A 11 23.12 -18.17 -10.14
N SER A 12 23.90 -17.87 -9.10
CA SER A 12 24.22 -18.84 -8.05
C SER A 12 22.96 -19.35 -7.33
N LEU A 13 21.98 -18.47 -7.06
CA LEU A 13 20.69 -18.89 -6.47
C LEU A 13 19.86 -19.75 -7.43
N ASN A 14 19.89 -19.47 -8.73
CA ASN A 14 19.23 -20.31 -9.73
C ASN A 14 19.89 -21.69 -9.83
N GLU A 15 21.21 -21.75 -9.74
CA GLU A 15 21.95 -23.01 -9.74
C GLU A 15 21.58 -23.85 -8.51
N ILE A 16 21.59 -23.26 -7.31
CA ILE A 16 21.15 -23.94 -6.07
C ILE A 16 19.71 -24.43 -6.20
N GLN A 17 18.81 -23.62 -6.76
CA GLN A 17 17.42 -24.02 -6.99
C GLN A 17 17.32 -25.20 -7.96
N SER A 18 18.13 -25.21 -9.02
CA SER A 18 18.15 -26.31 -9.99
C SER A 18 18.66 -27.61 -9.37
N LEU A 19 19.69 -27.53 -8.51
CA LEU A 19 20.25 -28.66 -7.77
C LEU A 19 19.25 -29.24 -6.75
N LEU A 20 18.45 -28.36 -6.14
CA LEU A 20 17.36 -28.76 -5.24
C LEU A 20 16.23 -29.46 -6.01
N ILE A 21 15.86 -28.98 -7.19
CA ILE A 21 14.82 -29.63 -8.02
C ILE A 21 15.28 -30.97 -8.58
N SER A 22 16.57 -31.09 -8.92
CA SER A 22 17.12 -32.29 -9.55
C SER A 22 17.51 -33.40 -8.56
N ASN A 23 17.38 -33.17 -7.24
CA ASN A 23 17.86 -34.06 -6.17
C ASN A 23 19.33 -34.51 -6.36
N GLN A 24 20.14 -33.66 -7.00
CA GLN A 24 21.54 -34.00 -7.33
C GLN A 24 22.49 -33.89 -6.14
N LEU A 25 22.11 -33.14 -5.10
CA LEU A 25 22.87 -32.95 -3.86
C LEU A 25 21.97 -33.24 -2.66
N ASN A 26 22.57 -33.67 -1.56
CA ASN A 26 21.83 -33.84 -0.31
C ASN A 26 21.48 -32.48 0.32
N ASN A 27 20.49 -32.45 1.21
CA ASN A 27 20.02 -31.21 1.84
C ASN A 27 21.09 -30.50 2.67
N GLU A 28 22.05 -31.23 3.23
CA GLU A 28 23.16 -30.66 4.01
C GLU A 28 24.17 -29.91 3.10
N GLU A 29 24.45 -30.44 1.92
CA GLU A 29 25.28 -29.82 0.89
C GLU A 29 24.63 -28.57 0.32
N ILE A 30 23.31 -28.59 0.09
CA ILE A 30 22.55 -27.43 -0.38
C ILE A 30 22.54 -26.33 0.69
N ASN A 31 22.30 -26.68 1.96
CA ASN A 31 22.37 -25.73 3.07
C ASN A 31 23.76 -25.09 3.19
N SER A 32 24.82 -25.90 3.06
CA SER A 32 26.20 -25.40 3.08
C SER A 32 26.48 -24.41 1.94
N LYS A 33 25.98 -24.69 0.72
CA LYS A 33 26.06 -23.77 -0.42
C LYS A 33 25.30 -22.46 -0.18
N ILE A 34 24.12 -22.51 0.45
CA ILE A 34 23.34 -21.32 0.79
C ILE A 34 24.08 -20.46 1.82
N ILE A 35 24.65 -21.06 2.88
CA ILE A 35 25.41 -20.35 3.92
C ILE A 35 26.65 -19.67 3.33
N ASN A 36 27.38 -20.36 2.44
CA ASN A 36 28.53 -19.77 1.75
C ASN A 36 28.12 -18.61 0.83
N LEU A 37 26.97 -18.70 0.18
CA LEU A 37 26.46 -17.60 -0.65
C LEU A 37 26.03 -16.40 0.22
N GLN A 38 25.39 -16.65 1.37
CA GLN A 38 25.02 -15.60 2.33
C GLN A 38 26.24 -14.84 2.85
N SER A 39 27.33 -15.52 3.17
CA SER A 39 28.56 -14.86 3.62
C SER A 39 29.21 -14.03 2.50
N GLU A 40 29.18 -14.52 1.25
CA GLU A 40 29.62 -13.75 0.09
C GLU A 40 28.74 -12.51 -0.17
N ILE A 41 27.43 -12.60 0.07
CA ILE A 41 26.51 -11.46 -0.05
C ILE A 41 26.79 -10.43 1.05
N GLU A 42 26.96 -10.85 2.31
CA GLU A 42 27.24 -9.94 3.44
C GLU A 42 28.55 -9.17 3.25
N THR A 43 29.58 -9.82 2.70
CA THR A 43 30.87 -9.17 2.39
C THR A 43 30.76 -8.15 1.25
N ASN A 44 29.78 -8.32 0.34
CA ASN A 44 29.59 -7.48 -0.83
C ASN A 44 28.36 -6.54 -0.73
N LYS A 45 27.66 -6.51 0.40
CA LYS A 45 26.37 -5.80 0.54
C LYS A 45 26.47 -4.31 0.25
N HIS A 46 27.61 -3.69 0.56
CA HIS A 46 27.85 -2.28 0.31
C HIS A 46 27.91 -1.92 -1.19
N ASN A 47 28.13 -2.91 -2.06
CA ASN A 47 28.17 -2.74 -3.51
C ASN A 47 26.81 -2.93 -4.20
N LEU A 48 25.77 -3.32 -3.43
CA LEU A 48 24.44 -3.60 -3.94
C LEU A 48 23.40 -2.65 -3.35
N PRO A 49 22.49 -2.09 -4.16
CA PRO A 49 21.32 -1.37 -3.64
C PRO A 49 20.45 -2.25 -2.73
N SER A 50 19.84 -1.64 -1.71
CA SER A 50 19.01 -2.34 -0.72
C SER A 50 17.87 -3.17 -1.32
N TYR A 51 17.30 -2.74 -2.45
CA TYR A 51 16.24 -3.50 -3.12
C TYR A 51 16.74 -4.83 -3.71
N GLN A 52 17.98 -4.88 -4.21
CA GLN A 52 18.59 -6.10 -4.75
C GLN A 52 18.92 -7.08 -3.62
N LEU A 53 19.44 -6.54 -2.50
CA LEU A 53 19.67 -7.33 -1.28
C LEU A 53 18.37 -7.94 -0.74
N GLN A 54 17.26 -7.20 -0.79
CA GLN A 54 15.95 -7.72 -0.37
C GLN A 54 15.45 -8.85 -1.30
N GLN A 55 15.62 -8.71 -2.62
CA GLN A 55 15.26 -9.78 -3.57
C GLN A 55 16.08 -11.05 -3.34
N ILE A 56 17.40 -10.90 -3.14
CA ILE A 56 18.32 -12.00 -2.83
C ILE A 56 17.93 -12.68 -1.51
N SER A 57 17.66 -11.89 -0.46
CA SER A 57 17.25 -12.37 0.86
C SER A 57 15.96 -13.20 0.79
N ASN A 58 14.92 -12.68 0.12
CA ASN A 58 13.65 -13.40 -0.04
C ASN A 58 13.83 -14.75 -0.74
N LYS A 59 14.70 -14.81 -1.75
CA LYS A 59 14.96 -16.04 -2.50
C LYS A 59 15.73 -17.06 -1.66
N ILE A 60 16.65 -16.62 -0.80
CA ILE A 60 17.34 -17.50 0.14
C ILE A 60 16.36 -18.07 1.17
N SER A 61 15.50 -17.25 1.77
CA SER A 61 14.47 -17.71 2.71
C SER A 61 13.54 -18.75 2.06
N TYR A 62 13.16 -18.54 0.80
CA TYR A 62 12.37 -19.51 0.05
C TYR A 62 13.08 -20.86 -0.14
N LEU A 63 14.38 -20.86 -0.45
CA LEU A 63 15.14 -22.10 -0.62
C LEU A 63 15.30 -22.87 0.70
N LEU A 64 15.62 -22.17 1.79
CA LEU A 64 15.73 -22.79 3.12
C LEU A 64 14.40 -23.39 3.59
N THR A 65 13.30 -22.66 3.43
CA THR A 65 11.96 -23.19 3.79
C THR A 65 11.55 -24.39 2.96
N LYS A 66 12.01 -24.51 1.69
CA LYS A 66 11.79 -25.73 0.91
C LYS A 66 12.55 -26.93 1.47
N ILE A 67 13.80 -26.75 1.85
CA ILE A 67 14.64 -27.80 2.47
C ILE A 67 13.99 -28.27 3.79
N ASP A 68 13.50 -27.34 4.61
CA ASP A 68 12.83 -27.63 5.87
C ASP A 68 11.46 -28.30 5.69
N ASN A 69 10.76 -28.04 4.59
CA ASN A 69 9.47 -28.67 4.30
C ASN A 69 9.63 -30.08 3.70
N GLU A 70 10.70 -30.33 2.95
CA GLU A 70 11.01 -31.68 2.43
C GLU A 70 11.45 -32.63 3.55
N SER A 71 12.21 -32.14 4.53
CA SER A 71 12.58 -32.94 5.72
C SER A 71 11.38 -33.29 6.62
N ASN A 72 10.30 -32.50 6.58
CA ASN A 72 9.09 -32.71 7.38
C ASN A 72 7.96 -33.49 6.67
N ASN A 73 8.13 -33.88 5.40
CA ASN A 73 7.07 -34.53 4.61
C ASN A 73 6.86 -36.04 4.88
N GLN A 74 7.48 -36.64 5.91
CA GLN A 74 7.17 -38.03 6.30
C GLN A 74 5.93 -38.22 7.20
N LYS A 75 5.25 -37.16 7.67
CA LYS A 75 3.99 -37.33 8.44
C LYS A 75 2.94 -36.27 8.10
N GLN A 76 2.29 -36.41 6.94
CA GLN A 76 1.06 -35.65 6.66
C GLN A 76 -0.12 -36.19 7.48
N SER A 77 -0.38 -35.53 8.61
CA SER A 77 -1.67 -35.61 9.33
C SER A 77 -2.72 -34.83 8.53
N LYS A 78 -3.74 -35.53 8.03
CA LYS A 78 -4.90 -34.92 7.34
C LYS A 78 -5.66 -34.01 8.33
N PHE A 79 -5.67 -32.71 8.04
CA PHE A 79 -6.46 -31.72 8.76
C PHE A 79 -7.95 -32.12 8.75
N LYS A 80 -8.52 -32.43 9.92
CA LYS A 80 -9.97 -32.58 10.12
C LYS A 80 -10.48 -31.36 10.89
N PHE A 81 -11.36 -30.58 10.27
CA PHE A 81 -12.07 -29.51 10.96
C PHE A 81 -12.97 -30.10 12.05
N LYS A 82 -12.67 -29.84 13.32
CA LYS A 82 -13.63 -30.04 14.42
C LYS A 82 -14.45 -28.76 14.57
N SER A 83 -15.75 -28.86 14.34
CA SER A 83 -16.72 -27.81 14.65
C SER A 83 -16.69 -27.50 16.14
N LEU A 84 -16.33 -26.28 16.52
CA LEU A 84 -16.36 -25.82 17.91
C LEU A 84 -17.81 -25.51 18.30
N LYS A 85 -18.38 -26.35 19.16
CA LYS A 85 -19.47 -25.94 20.06
C LYS A 85 -18.89 -24.99 21.11
N SER A 86 -19.62 -23.91 21.33
CA SER A 86 -19.52 -22.90 22.38
C SER A 86 -18.98 -23.38 23.73
N GLY A 87 -18.05 -22.62 24.31
CA GLY A 87 -17.89 -22.52 25.76
C GLY A 87 -16.46 -22.60 26.31
N LYS A 88 -16.04 -21.49 26.92
CA LYS A 88 -15.06 -21.33 28.02
C LYS A 88 -13.58 -21.06 27.69
N GLN A 89 -13.17 -19.90 28.22
CA GLN A 89 -11.89 -19.52 28.83
C GLN A 89 -10.67 -19.32 27.91
N PHE A 90 -10.38 -18.03 27.68
CA PHE A 90 -9.06 -17.53 27.27
C PHE A 90 -7.99 -17.90 28.31
N PRO A 91 -6.82 -18.44 27.92
CA PRO A 91 -5.67 -18.47 28.80
C PRO A 91 -4.94 -17.11 28.79
N LYS A 92 -4.44 -16.77 29.98
CA LYS A 92 -3.76 -15.53 30.37
C LYS A 92 -2.50 -15.26 29.54
N LYS A 93 -2.23 -13.96 29.36
CA LYS A 93 -0.97 -13.37 28.91
C LYS A 93 0.22 -13.99 29.67
N ILE A 94 1.26 -14.35 28.93
CA ILE A 94 2.61 -14.51 29.45
C ILE A 94 3.40 -13.34 28.87
N ASP A 95 3.76 -12.44 29.77
CA ASP A 95 4.71 -11.36 29.54
C ASP A 95 6.08 -11.97 29.24
N ASN A 96 6.69 -11.55 28.13
CA ASN A 96 8.12 -11.61 27.91
C ASN A 96 8.51 -10.32 27.21
N ASP A 97 8.77 -9.31 28.05
CA ASP A 97 9.49 -8.10 27.68
C ASP A 97 10.87 -8.49 27.17
N ILE A 98 11.03 -8.47 25.85
CA ILE A 98 12.34 -8.34 25.21
C ILE A 98 12.44 -6.86 24.83
N ASP A 99 13.10 -6.10 25.71
CA ASP A 99 13.55 -4.72 25.48
C ASP A 99 14.44 -4.66 24.23
N LEU A 100 13.82 -4.44 23.08
CA LEU A 100 14.49 -3.88 21.91
C LEU A 100 14.71 -2.39 22.20
N LYS A 101 15.84 -2.09 22.85
CA LYS A 101 16.41 -0.74 22.86
C LYS A 101 16.71 -0.35 21.41
N GLN A 102 15.76 0.31 20.77
CA GLN A 102 15.97 1.09 19.56
C GLN A 102 16.93 2.23 19.91
N GLN A 103 18.21 2.03 19.60
CA GLN A 103 19.07 3.15 19.24
C GLN A 103 18.71 3.55 17.81
N ASP A 104 17.67 4.35 17.65
CA ASP A 104 17.51 5.17 16.47
C ASP A 104 17.64 6.63 16.90
N ASN A 105 18.74 7.22 16.48
CA ASN A 105 19.04 8.62 16.61
C ASN A 105 17.85 9.45 16.10
N ASN A 106 17.39 10.35 16.96
CA ASN A 106 16.48 11.43 16.64
C ASN A 106 16.94 12.19 15.39
N ASN A 107 16.39 11.80 14.24
CA ASN A 107 16.04 12.67 13.14
C ASN A 107 14.66 12.23 12.69
N ILE A 108 13.67 12.42 13.58
CA ILE A 108 12.26 12.40 13.20
C ILE A 108 12.12 13.56 12.22
N ILE A 109 12.15 13.28 10.92
CA ILE A 109 11.65 14.20 9.92
C ILE A 109 10.16 14.34 10.24
N ILE A 110 9.81 15.41 10.95
CA ILE A 110 8.42 15.76 11.23
C ILE A 110 7.86 16.22 9.89
N ASN A 111 7.39 15.28 9.08
CA ASN A 111 6.59 15.64 7.91
C ASN A 111 5.41 16.48 8.42
N PRO A 112 5.11 17.64 7.81
CA PRO A 112 4.01 18.46 8.25
C PRO A 112 2.73 17.64 8.12
N THR A 113 2.12 17.42 9.29
CA THR A 113 0.95 16.58 9.43
C THR A 113 -0.22 17.49 9.74
N ILE A 114 -1.19 17.54 8.82
CA ILE A 114 -2.49 18.12 9.14
C ILE A 114 -3.26 17.05 9.87
N SER A 115 -3.62 17.31 11.12
CA SER A 115 -4.36 16.34 11.91
C SER A 115 -5.47 16.92 12.76
N ASN A 116 -6.40 16.04 13.13
CA ASN A 116 -7.45 16.29 14.11
C ASN A 116 -8.33 17.49 13.76
N LYS A 117 -8.76 17.56 12.49
CA LYS A 117 -9.65 18.63 12.00
C LYS A 117 -11.07 18.13 11.84
N PHE A 118 -12.03 18.98 12.19
CA PHE A 118 -13.44 18.63 12.16
C PHE A 118 -14.28 19.79 11.62
N ASN A 119 -15.08 19.55 10.60
CA ASN A 119 -15.97 20.56 10.02
C ASN A 119 -15.25 21.85 9.60
N GLU A 120 -14.07 21.68 8.97
CA GLU A 120 -13.21 22.78 8.58
C GLU A 120 -12.96 22.81 7.08
N PHE A 121 -12.79 24.01 6.54
CA PHE A 121 -12.17 24.21 5.24
C PHE A 121 -10.66 24.37 5.43
N ILE A 122 -9.89 23.57 4.71
CA ILE A 122 -8.42 23.54 4.76
C ILE A 122 -7.91 23.76 3.35
N GLN A 123 -7.43 24.97 3.07
CA GLN A 123 -6.70 25.28 1.84
C GLN A 123 -5.35 25.84 2.23
N ASN A 124 -4.30 25.36 1.58
CA ASN A 124 -2.99 25.92 1.84
C ASN A 124 -2.14 25.91 0.58
N GLU A 125 -1.50 27.04 0.34
CA GLU A 125 -0.60 27.25 -0.80
C GLU A 125 0.83 26.77 -0.50
N GLN A 126 1.15 26.50 0.77
CA GLN A 126 2.49 26.16 1.25
C GLN A 126 2.53 24.85 2.05
N PHE A 127 1.79 23.83 1.63
CA PHE A 127 2.13 22.50 2.14
C PHE A 127 3.54 22.14 1.69
N ASP A 128 4.31 21.46 2.55
CA ASP A 128 5.49 20.77 2.05
C ASP A 128 5.07 19.87 0.90
N LEU A 129 6.03 19.58 0.03
CA LEU A 129 5.80 18.75 -1.14
C LEU A 129 5.25 17.36 -0.78
N ASN A 130 5.35 16.90 0.48
CA ASN A 130 4.88 15.58 0.90
C ASN A 130 4.01 15.63 2.18
N PRO A 131 2.79 16.21 2.13
CA PRO A 131 1.99 16.36 3.33
C PRO A 131 1.36 15.03 3.76
N ILE A 132 1.12 14.92 5.06
CA ILE A 132 0.36 13.83 5.68
C ILE A 132 -0.96 14.41 6.20
N LEU A 133 -2.07 13.84 5.74
CA LEU A 133 -3.41 14.14 6.24
C LEU A 133 -3.85 13.00 7.14
N GLN A 134 -4.23 13.29 8.39
CA GLN A 134 -4.62 12.24 9.33
C GLN A 134 -5.77 12.67 10.25
N ASN A 135 -6.72 11.78 10.56
CA ASN A 135 -7.79 12.05 11.53
C ASN A 135 -8.60 13.32 11.19
N ILE A 136 -9.06 13.44 9.94
CA ILE A 136 -9.84 14.60 9.48
C ILE A 136 -11.26 14.15 9.16
N ASN A 137 -12.25 14.87 9.68
CA ASN A 137 -13.66 14.52 9.55
C ASN A 137 -14.50 15.71 9.10
N GLN A 138 -15.48 15.46 8.23
CA GLN A 138 -16.44 16.49 7.79
C GLN A 138 -15.79 17.75 7.19
N SER A 139 -14.63 17.60 6.55
CA SER A 139 -13.85 18.75 6.07
C SER A 139 -13.75 18.81 4.56
N ILE A 140 -13.45 20.00 4.05
CA ILE A 140 -13.03 20.21 2.66
C ILE A 140 -11.55 20.53 2.67
N ILE A 141 -10.76 19.74 1.96
CA ILE A 141 -9.31 19.88 1.88
C ILE A 141 -8.93 20.19 0.44
N ILE A 142 -8.24 21.30 0.20
CA ILE A 142 -7.75 21.70 -1.12
C ILE A 142 -6.23 21.83 -1.06
N ILE A 143 -5.57 21.03 -1.88
CA ILE A 143 -4.13 20.93 -2.00
C ILE A 143 -3.76 21.31 -3.43
N ASN A 144 -3.01 22.41 -3.56
CA ASN A 144 -2.67 22.95 -4.87
C ASN A 144 -1.53 22.19 -5.55
N ASN A 145 -0.44 21.89 -4.83
CA ASN A 145 0.72 21.20 -5.40
C ASN A 145 1.39 20.29 -4.38
N VAL A 146 1.58 19.02 -4.74
CA VAL A 146 2.30 18.01 -3.96
C VAL A 146 3.15 17.12 -4.86
N ASN A 147 4.28 16.67 -4.32
CA ASN A 147 4.99 15.52 -4.84
C ASN A 147 4.27 14.24 -4.46
N SER A 148 4.11 13.94 -3.17
CA SER A 148 3.42 12.73 -2.72
C SER A 148 2.42 13.06 -1.64
N LEU A 149 1.34 12.29 -1.53
CA LEU A 149 0.34 12.51 -0.50
C LEU A 149 0.08 11.22 0.26
N GLN A 150 0.04 11.34 1.59
CA GLN A 150 -0.44 10.28 2.45
C GLN A 150 -1.71 10.73 3.16
N ILE A 151 -2.77 9.93 3.04
CA ILE A 151 -4.09 10.20 3.59
C ILE A 151 -4.49 9.05 4.51
N PHE A 152 -4.75 9.36 5.77
CA PHE A 152 -5.07 8.39 6.80
C PHE A 152 -6.32 8.80 7.57
N ASP A 153 -7.18 7.83 7.87
CA ASP A 153 -8.23 7.99 8.89
C ASP A 153 -9.13 9.21 8.63
N ILE A 154 -9.60 9.38 7.38
CA ILE A 154 -10.48 10.48 6.98
C ILE A 154 -11.92 10.01 6.80
N LYS A 155 -12.89 10.79 7.29
CA LYS A 155 -14.31 10.47 7.16
C LYS A 155 -15.16 11.63 6.67
N ASP A 156 -16.20 11.33 5.88
CA ASP A 156 -17.26 12.27 5.51
C ASP A 156 -16.67 13.57 4.91
N SER A 157 -15.62 13.49 4.10
CA SER A 157 -14.82 14.66 3.66
C SER A 157 -14.67 14.74 2.14
N ILE A 158 -14.38 15.94 1.64
CA ILE A 158 -14.01 16.17 0.23
C ILE A 158 -12.55 16.60 0.17
N ILE A 159 -11.76 15.92 -0.65
CA ILE A 159 -10.33 16.19 -0.83
C ILE A 159 -10.09 16.53 -2.30
N ILE A 160 -9.41 17.64 -2.56
CA ILE A 160 -9.05 18.10 -3.89
C ILE A 160 -7.54 18.22 -3.97
N ILE A 161 -6.96 17.52 -4.94
CA ILE A 161 -5.53 17.54 -5.22
C ILE A 161 -5.36 18.06 -6.65
N ASN A 162 -5.07 19.35 -6.78
CA ASN A 162 -5.02 20.07 -8.05
C ASN A 162 -3.75 19.76 -8.86
N GLU A 163 -2.63 19.46 -8.20
CA GLU A 163 -1.41 18.97 -8.86
C GLU A 163 -0.71 17.93 -7.98
N ASN A 164 -0.57 16.71 -8.49
CA ASN A 164 0.17 15.64 -7.83
C ASN A 164 1.24 15.05 -8.76
N LYS A 165 2.50 15.12 -8.33
CA LYS A 165 3.65 14.73 -9.16
C LYS A 165 4.13 13.29 -8.92
N SER A 166 3.63 12.58 -7.92
CA SER A 166 4.06 11.21 -7.62
C SER A 166 2.94 10.34 -7.04
N SER A 167 3.30 9.26 -6.37
CA SER A 167 2.36 8.27 -5.84
C SER A 167 1.60 8.76 -4.61
N ASN A 168 0.36 8.30 -4.48
CA ASN A 168 -0.51 8.58 -3.33
C ASN A 168 -0.73 7.31 -2.51
N PHE A 169 -0.79 7.46 -1.20
CA PHE A 169 -1.21 6.41 -0.29
C PHE A 169 -2.46 6.85 0.48
N ILE A 170 -3.55 6.10 0.33
CA ILE A 170 -4.86 6.42 0.91
C ILE A 170 -5.29 5.23 1.77
N LYS A 171 -5.49 5.45 3.06
CA LYS A 171 -5.77 4.39 4.02
C LYS A 171 -6.89 4.76 5.00
N ASN A 172 -7.81 3.82 5.24
CA ASN A 172 -8.92 3.97 6.19
C ASN A 172 -9.79 5.21 5.95
N VAL A 173 -10.06 5.53 4.68
CA VAL A 173 -10.93 6.64 4.29
C VAL A 173 -12.36 6.13 4.08
N LYS A 174 -13.35 6.85 4.60
CA LYS A 174 -14.76 6.43 4.58
C LYS A 174 -15.71 7.55 4.18
N ASN A 175 -16.67 7.25 3.31
CA ASN A 175 -17.71 8.19 2.86
C ASN A 175 -17.11 9.51 2.37
N SER A 176 -16.16 9.46 1.44
CA SER A 176 -15.45 10.67 1.01
C SER A 176 -15.40 10.77 -0.50
N ILE A 177 -15.19 11.98 -1.01
CA ILE A 177 -14.90 12.24 -2.42
C ILE A 177 -13.48 12.75 -2.53
N ILE A 178 -12.71 12.17 -3.45
CA ILE A 178 -11.35 12.62 -3.75
C ILE A 178 -11.27 12.99 -5.23
N PHE A 179 -10.90 14.23 -5.51
CA PHE A 179 -10.52 14.71 -6.84
C PHE A 179 -9.00 14.70 -6.95
N ILE A 180 -8.47 14.01 -7.95
CA ILE A 180 -7.01 13.86 -8.11
C ILE A 180 -6.59 14.26 -9.52
N ASN A 181 -5.68 15.21 -9.62
CA ASN A 181 -4.99 15.55 -10.85
C ASN A 181 -3.52 15.08 -10.80
N ASN A 182 -3.28 13.87 -11.29
CA ASN A 182 -1.92 13.37 -11.45
C ASN A 182 -1.26 14.04 -12.66
N GLN A 183 0.02 14.40 -12.53
CA GLN A 183 0.78 15.07 -13.59
C GLN A 183 1.67 14.11 -14.41
N LEU A 184 1.96 12.91 -13.89
CA LEU A 184 2.81 11.91 -14.55
C LEU A 184 2.08 10.59 -14.77
N ASN A 185 2.36 9.94 -15.92
CA ASN A 185 1.84 8.62 -16.30
C ASN A 185 2.31 7.47 -15.39
N SER A 186 3.31 7.69 -14.54
CA SER A 186 3.84 6.69 -13.62
C SER A 186 3.25 6.80 -12.21
N ASN A 187 2.28 7.69 -11.98
CA ASN A 187 1.72 7.89 -10.65
C ASN A 187 0.87 6.69 -10.26
N GLN A 188 1.24 6.09 -9.13
CA GLN A 188 0.50 4.99 -8.54
C GLN A 188 -0.33 5.52 -7.37
N THR A 189 -1.63 5.23 -7.34
CA THR A 189 -2.47 5.51 -6.17
C THR A 189 -2.80 4.19 -5.50
N ARG A 190 -2.34 3.99 -4.27
CA ARG A 190 -2.67 2.80 -3.48
C ARG A 190 -3.73 3.13 -2.44
N ILE A 191 -4.81 2.37 -2.45
CA ILE A 191 -6.00 2.58 -1.62
C ILE A 191 -6.18 1.34 -0.76
N HIS A 192 -6.21 1.52 0.56
CA HIS A 192 -6.23 0.43 1.52
C HIS A 192 -7.32 0.62 2.58
N ASN A 193 -8.11 -0.42 2.86
CA ASN A 193 -9.13 -0.43 3.92
C ASN A 193 -10.14 0.74 3.82
N CYS A 194 -10.55 1.12 2.62
CA CYS A 194 -11.48 2.24 2.39
C CYS A 194 -12.92 1.76 2.10
N LEU A 195 -13.91 2.57 2.48
CA LEU A 195 -15.33 2.24 2.31
C LEU A 195 -16.10 3.41 1.72
N ASN A 196 -16.93 3.16 0.71
CA ASN A 196 -17.80 4.18 0.10
C ASN A 196 -17.00 5.44 -0.30
N LEU A 197 -15.93 5.23 -1.07
CA LEU A 197 -15.00 6.27 -1.48
C LEU A 197 -15.14 6.51 -2.99
N LYS A 198 -15.34 7.77 -3.37
CA LYS A 198 -15.51 8.19 -4.77
C LYS A 198 -14.25 8.91 -5.22
N ILE A 199 -13.60 8.43 -6.28
CA ILE A 199 -12.36 9.02 -6.79
C ILE A 199 -12.55 9.45 -8.24
N LYS A 200 -12.46 10.75 -8.47
CA LYS A 200 -12.52 11.35 -9.80
C LYS A 200 -11.15 11.84 -10.21
N SER A 201 -10.63 11.30 -11.32
CA SER A 201 -9.44 11.87 -11.95
C SER A 201 -9.81 13.11 -12.75
N LEU A 202 -9.10 14.21 -12.53
CA LEU A 202 -9.32 15.49 -13.21
C LEU A 202 -8.64 15.53 -14.58
N ASN A 203 -7.62 14.70 -14.82
CA ASN A 203 -6.90 14.61 -16.08
C ASN A 203 -7.16 13.25 -16.74
N SER A 204 -7.94 13.27 -17.81
CA SER A 204 -8.36 12.06 -18.54
C SER A 204 -7.27 11.43 -19.40
N ASN A 205 -6.17 12.14 -19.66
CA ASN A 205 -5.21 11.75 -20.68
C ASN A 205 -4.03 10.94 -20.13
N LEU A 206 -3.92 10.81 -18.81
CA LEU A 206 -2.81 10.12 -18.16
C LEU A 206 -3.25 8.75 -17.64
N GLN A 207 -2.43 7.75 -17.91
CA GLN A 207 -2.67 6.39 -17.40
C GLN A 207 -2.29 6.34 -15.93
N ASN A 208 -3.28 6.33 -15.04
CA ASN A 208 -3.05 6.16 -13.61
C ASN A 208 -3.28 4.71 -13.22
N ASN A 209 -2.30 4.12 -12.54
CA ASN A 209 -2.44 2.79 -11.95
C ASN A 209 -2.99 2.94 -10.53
N ILE A 210 -4.17 2.39 -10.28
CA ILE A 210 -4.75 2.31 -8.94
C ILE A 210 -4.61 0.88 -8.43
N ILE A 211 -4.05 0.73 -7.23
CA ILE A 211 -4.06 -0.55 -6.51
C ILE A 211 -5.03 -0.42 -5.35
N ILE A 212 -5.98 -1.36 -5.24
CA ILE A 212 -6.92 -1.41 -4.14
C ILE A 212 -6.72 -2.67 -3.30
N GLU A 213 -6.89 -2.53 -1.99
CA GLU A 213 -6.75 -3.62 -1.02
C GLU A 213 -7.71 -3.41 0.14
N ASN A 214 -8.41 -4.46 0.56
CA ASN A 214 -9.43 -4.45 1.62
C ASN A 214 -10.47 -3.30 1.49
N CYS A 215 -10.81 -2.89 0.27
CA CYS A 215 -11.78 -1.81 0.03
C CYS A 215 -13.18 -2.34 -0.27
N LYS A 216 -14.21 -1.51 -0.08
CA LYS A 216 -15.60 -1.84 -0.42
C LYS A 216 -16.35 -0.61 -0.96
N ASN A 217 -17.25 -0.82 -1.92
CA ASN A 217 -18.08 0.23 -2.51
C ASN A 217 -17.26 1.42 -3.05
N LEU A 218 -16.11 1.17 -3.68
CA LEU A 218 -15.36 2.23 -4.35
C LEU A 218 -16.06 2.61 -5.66
N ILE A 219 -16.14 3.91 -5.96
CA ILE A 219 -16.55 4.39 -7.28
C ILE A 219 -15.38 5.17 -7.86
N ILE A 220 -14.85 4.69 -8.97
CA ILE A 220 -13.68 5.28 -9.61
C ILE A 220 -14.10 5.79 -10.99
N SER A 221 -13.58 6.94 -11.40
CA SER A 221 -13.92 7.54 -12.70
C SER A 221 -13.47 6.66 -13.85
N SER A 222 -14.35 6.43 -14.83
CA SER A 222 -14.14 5.62 -16.05
C SER A 222 -12.86 5.89 -16.82
N ASN A 223 -12.32 7.10 -16.70
CA ASN A 223 -11.12 7.54 -17.41
C ASN A 223 -9.83 6.97 -16.79
N ILE A 224 -9.93 6.26 -15.66
CA ILE A 224 -8.81 5.56 -15.04
C ILE A 224 -8.70 4.17 -15.65
N LEU A 225 -7.55 3.94 -16.29
CA LEU A 225 -7.35 2.86 -17.25
C LEU A 225 -6.93 1.54 -16.62
N LYS A 226 -6.36 1.55 -15.41
CA LYS A 226 -5.91 0.32 -14.75
C LYS A 226 -6.15 0.36 -13.24
N ILE A 227 -6.94 -0.60 -12.78
CA ILE A 227 -7.25 -0.82 -11.36
C ILE A 227 -6.94 -2.29 -11.06
N ASP A 228 -5.96 -2.52 -10.17
CA ASP A 228 -5.60 -3.85 -9.71
C ASP A 228 -6.20 -4.07 -8.30
N ASP A 229 -7.11 -5.04 -8.16
CA ASP A 229 -7.70 -5.41 -6.87
C ASP A 229 -6.99 -6.60 -6.23
N PHE A 230 -6.26 -6.33 -5.17
CA PHE A 230 -5.49 -7.35 -4.45
C PHE A 230 -6.36 -8.25 -3.57
N ASN A 231 -7.63 -7.89 -3.33
CA ASN A 231 -8.60 -8.80 -2.69
C ASN A 231 -9.14 -9.86 -3.64
N SER A 232 -9.02 -9.64 -4.95
CA SER A 232 -9.56 -10.52 -5.98
C SER A 232 -8.56 -10.69 -7.13
N PRO A 233 -7.38 -11.29 -6.84
CA PRO A 233 -6.27 -11.36 -7.80
C PRO A 233 -6.58 -12.21 -9.04
N LEU A 234 -7.66 -12.98 -9.03
CA LEU A 234 -8.08 -13.88 -10.12
C LEU A 234 -9.26 -13.32 -10.96
N GLY A 235 -9.67 -12.07 -10.75
CA GLY A 235 -10.64 -11.35 -11.59
C GLY A 235 -12.08 -11.28 -11.06
N LYS A 236 -12.84 -10.29 -11.59
CA LYS A 236 -14.18 -9.82 -11.15
C LYS A 236 -14.21 -9.29 -9.71
N SER A 237 -13.71 -8.07 -9.53
CA SER A 237 -13.83 -7.34 -8.26
C SER A 237 -15.24 -6.78 -8.07
N GLU A 238 -15.86 -7.08 -6.93
CA GLU A 238 -17.07 -6.39 -6.43
C GLU A 238 -16.72 -5.18 -5.56
N ASN A 239 -15.43 -4.93 -5.29
CA ASN A 239 -14.98 -3.91 -4.35
C ASN A 239 -14.98 -2.50 -4.95
N PHE A 240 -15.02 -2.39 -6.28
CA PHE A 240 -15.11 -1.13 -7.00
C PHE A 240 -16.04 -1.20 -8.22
N LYS A 241 -16.55 -0.03 -8.62
CA LYS A 241 -17.21 0.19 -9.90
C LYS A 241 -16.47 1.28 -10.66
N ASN A 242 -16.24 1.06 -11.95
CA ASN A 242 -15.68 2.09 -12.82
C ASN A 242 -16.82 2.76 -13.57
N LEU A 243 -17.13 4.03 -13.23
CA LEU A 243 -18.32 4.74 -13.72
C LEU A 243 -17.95 6.12 -14.26
N LYS A 244 -18.71 6.61 -15.23
CA LYS A 244 -18.64 8.01 -15.65
C LYS A 244 -19.42 8.85 -14.64
N PHE A 245 -18.72 9.75 -13.94
CA PHE A 245 -19.36 10.68 -13.02
C PHE A 245 -20.25 11.67 -13.76
N SER A 246 -21.36 12.07 -13.13
CA SER A 246 -22.25 13.12 -13.62
C SER A 246 -21.59 14.50 -13.59
N THR A 247 -22.17 15.47 -14.30
CA THR A 247 -21.73 16.88 -14.30
C THR A 247 -21.77 17.52 -12.91
N LYS A 248 -22.59 16.98 -11.99
CA LYS A 248 -22.62 17.43 -10.59
C LYS A 248 -21.27 17.33 -9.90
N PHE A 249 -20.45 16.32 -10.22
CA PHE A 249 -19.10 16.22 -9.67
C PHE A 249 -18.18 17.34 -10.17
N ASP A 250 -18.37 17.81 -11.40
CA ASP A 250 -17.64 18.98 -11.91
C ASP A 250 -18.10 20.27 -11.22
N GLU A 251 -19.39 20.39 -10.94
CA GLU A 251 -19.95 21.50 -10.15
C GLU A 251 -19.40 21.52 -8.73
N ILE A 252 -19.37 20.36 -8.04
CA ILE A 252 -18.74 20.22 -6.71
C ILE A 252 -17.28 20.69 -6.75
N TYR A 253 -16.50 20.21 -7.72
CA TYR A 253 -15.11 20.61 -7.87
C TYR A 253 -14.96 22.13 -8.06
N LYS A 254 -15.79 22.73 -8.93
CA LYS A 254 -15.77 24.18 -9.18
C LYS A 254 -16.17 24.99 -7.95
N ILE A 255 -17.23 24.59 -7.25
CA ILE A 255 -17.71 25.28 -6.05
C ILE A 255 -16.67 25.17 -4.94
N CYS A 256 -16.08 23.99 -4.71
CA CYS A 256 -15.03 23.84 -3.70
C CYS A 256 -13.84 24.78 -3.96
N ASN A 257 -13.36 24.92 -5.20
CA ASN A 257 -12.24 25.80 -5.51
C ASN A 257 -12.59 27.30 -5.48
N SER A 258 -13.86 27.68 -5.55
CA SER A 258 -14.29 29.10 -5.61
C SER A 258 -14.93 29.60 -4.32
N ASN A 259 -15.81 28.81 -3.71
CA ASN A 259 -16.47 29.10 -2.44
C ASN A 259 -16.81 27.80 -1.66
N PRO A 260 -15.82 27.21 -0.97
CA PRO A 260 -15.97 25.92 -0.29
C PRO A 260 -16.94 25.97 0.90
N THR A 261 -17.19 27.14 1.48
CA THR A 261 -18.11 27.28 2.63
C THR A 261 -19.55 26.87 2.28
N ILE A 262 -19.97 27.04 1.02
CA ILE A 262 -21.29 26.61 0.53
C ILE A 262 -21.45 25.10 0.66
N ILE A 263 -20.40 24.35 0.30
CA ILE A 263 -20.42 22.89 0.37
C ILE A 263 -20.24 22.42 1.81
N LEU A 264 -19.36 23.07 2.59
CA LEU A 264 -19.05 22.64 3.95
C LEU A 264 -20.32 22.53 4.82
N ASN A 265 -21.23 23.51 4.70
CA ASN A 265 -22.47 23.53 5.47
C ASN A 265 -23.46 22.40 5.09
N ASN A 266 -23.34 21.83 3.89
CA ASN A 266 -24.20 20.77 3.37
C ASN A 266 -23.40 19.56 2.90
N LEU A 267 -22.22 19.32 3.50
CA LEU A 267 -21.19 18.43 2.95
C LEU A 267 -21.70 17.02 2.70
N LYS A 268 -22.54 16.52 3.61
CA LYS A 268 -23.14 15.19 3.52
C LYS A 268 -24.01 15.03 2.28
N ASP A 269 -24.83 16.03 1.96
CA ASP A 269 -25.70 16.01 0.78
C ASP A 269 -24.89 15.88 -0.51
N TYR A 270 -23.71 16.51 -0.54
CA TYR A 270 -22.80 16.41 -1.68
C TYR A 270 -22.05 15.08 -1.74
N ILE A 271 -21.67 14.51 -0.59
CA ILE A 271 -21.01 13.19 -0.52
C ILE A 271 -21.95 12.07 -0.95
N ASP A 272 -23.23 12.19 -0.61
CA ASP A 272 -24.23 11.16 -0.88
C ASP A 272 -24.75 11.17 -2.34
N ILE A 273 -24.29 12.10 -3.19
CA ILE A 273 -24.66 12.15 -4.62
C ILE A 273 -24.21 10.89 -5.37
N GLU A 274 -25.16 10.15 -5.95
CA GLU A 274 -24.90 8.98 -6.79
C GLU A 274 -24.22 9.30 -8.14
#